data_AF-A0ABD1H7Y4-F1
#
_entry.id   AF-A0ABD1H7Y4-F1
#
_cell.length_a   1.000
_cell.length_b   1.000
_cell.length_c   1.000
_cell.angle_alpha   90.00
_cell.angle_beta   90.00
_cell.angle_gamma   90.00
#
_symmetry.space_group_name_H-M   'P 1'
#
loop_
_entity.id
_entity.type
_entity.pdbx_description
1 polymer ?
#
loop_
_entity_poly.entity_id
_entity_poly.type
_entity_poly.pdbx_seq_one_letter_code
_entity_poly.pdbx_strand_id
1 'polypeptide(L)'
;MEHNQAVDGLLNLFSKANRDLSTVQNKLQKEFQQIYPDHANPMKLVERLKKIEEEMSSLKDECRELLAAKQNLIDKARTVLVGNRTMLHRLQSSTGVPLTGDADDDDAYESFNQVINEWAVQVKSRKEDEEEPGSDDINQMLFSAIVQSN
;
A
#
# COMPACT_ATOMS: atom_id res chain seq x y z
N MET A 1 -5.09 18.50 -70.13
CA MET A 1 -5.09 17.97 -68.75
C MET A 1 -6.24 16.99 -68.69
N GLU A 2 -5.96 15.71 -68.83
CA GLU A 2 -6.98 14.66 -68.89
C GLU A 2 -7.62 14.47 -67.52
N HIS A 3 -8.91 14.74 -67.44
CA HIS A 3 -9.74 14.46 -66.27
C HIS A 3 -9.97 12.95 -66.21
N ASN A 4 -9.23 12.25 -65.35
CA ASN A 4 -9.28 10.80 -65.25
C ASN A 4 -10.39 10.38 -64.28
N GLN A 5 -11.54 10.01 -64.84
CA GLN A 5 -12.76 9.64 -64.11
C GLN A 5 -12.54 8.52 -63.07
N ALA A 6 -11.56 7.64 -63.28
CA ALA A 6 -11.18 6.61 -62.31
C ALA A 6 -10.48 7.21 -61.06
N VAL A 7 -9.67 8.25 -61.27
CA VAL A 7 -9.02 9.00 -60.18
C VAL A 7 -10.04 9.81 -59.40
N ASP A 8 -11.00 10.44 -60.06
CA ASP A 8 -12.10 11.16 -59.38
C ASP A 8 -13.01 10.21 -58.59
N GLY A 9 -13.27 9.01 -59.14
CA GLY A 9 -13.99 7.95 -58.43
C GLY A 9 -13.26 7.50 -57.16
N LEU A 10 -11.94 7.32 -57.24
CA LEU A 10 -11.10 6.96 -56.10
C LEU A 10 -11.07 8.08 -55.05
N LEU A 11 -10.94 9.33 -55.48
CA LEU A 11 -10.91 10.49 -54.59
C LEU A 11 -12.25 10.67 -53.86
N ASN A 12 -13.36 10.43 -54.54
CA ASN A 12 -14.69 10.40 -53.93
C ASN A 12 -14.85 9.24 -52.93
N LEU A 13 -14.31 8.07 -53.23
CA LEU A 13 -14.37 6.91 -52.33
C LEU A 13 -13.56 7.15 -51.05
N PHE A 14 -12.33 7.69 -51.16
CA PHE A 14 -11.54 8.09 -49.99
C PHE A 14 -12.21 9.22 -49.20
N SER A 15 -12.80 10.20 -49.89
CA SER A 15 -13.53 11.28 -49.22
C SER A 15 -14.73 10.75 -48.44
N LYS A 16 -15.45 9.78 -49.01
CA LYS A 16 -16.55 9.09 -48.33
C LYS A 16 -16.04 8.28 -47.15
N ALA A 17 -15.01 7.45 -47.34
CA ALA A 17 -14.42 6.66 -46.26
C ALA A 17 -13.93 7.54 -45.10
N ASN A 18 -13.34 8.69 -45.39
CA ASN A 18 -12.91 9.65 -44.37
C ASN A 18 -14.08 10.27 -43.59
N ARG A 19 -15.19 10.59 -44.29
CA ARG A 19 -16.43 11.06 -43.63
C ARG A 19 -17.07 9.98 -42.78
N ASP A 20 -17.09 8.74 -43.28
CA ASP A 20 -17.64 7.60 -42.56
C ASP A 20 -16.80 7.33 -41.29
N LEU A 21 -15.47 7.33 -41.39
CA LEU A 21 -14.57 7.18 -40.25
C LEU A 21 -14.72 8.32 -39.23
N SER A 22 -14.86 9.56 -39.69
CA SER A 22 -15.10 10.72 -38.82
C SER A 22 -16.43 10.59 -38.07
N THR A 23 -17.46 10.08 -38.74
CA THR A 23 -18.77 9.81 -38.12
C THR A 23 -18.65 8.76 -37.02
N VAL A 24 -17.96 7.66 -37.31
CA VAL A 24 -17.72 6.58 -36.34
C VAL A 24 -16.93 7.10 -35.14
N GLN A 25 -15.84 7.84 -35.36
CA GLN A 25 -15.04 8.44 -34.29
C GLN A 25 -15.88 9.35 -33.39
N ASN A 26 -16.69 10.23 -33.98
CA ASN A 26 -17.54 11.15 -33.21
C ASN A 26 -18.61 10.41 -32.40
N LYS A 27 -19.18 9.32 -32.93
CA LYS A 27 -20.16 8.51 -32.23
C LYS A 27 -19.53 7.78 -31.04
N LEU A 28 -18.39 7.12 -31.26
CA LEU A 28 -17.63 6.44 -30.21
C LEU A 28 -17.21 7.41 -29.10
N GLN A 29 -16.76 8.61 -29.45
CA GLN A 29 -16.38 9.62 -28.46
C GLN A 29 -17.56 10.05 -27.59
N LYS A 30 -18.76 10.21 -28.17
CA LYS A 30 -19.97 10.55 -27.42
C LYS A 30 -20.40 9.40 -26.51
N GLU A 31 -20.41 8.17 -27.01
CA GLU A 31 -20.72 6.98 -26.21
C GLU A 31 -19.72 6.83 -25.06
N PHE A 32 -18.43 7.03 -25.31
CA PHE A 32 -17.39 7.00 -24.27
C PHE A 32 -17.64 8.04 -23.17
N GLN A 33 -17.94 9.29 -23.52
CA GLN A 33 -18.24 10.34 -22.55
C GLN A 33 -19.54 10.10 -21.78
N GLN A 34 -20.52 9.45 -22.40
CA GLN A 34 -21.79 9.11 -21.78
C GLN A 34 -21.65 7.95 -20.79
N ILE A 35 -20.88 6.92 -21.15
CA ILE A 35 -20.67 5.71 -20.33
C ILE A 35 -19.67 6.01 -19.20
N TYR A 36 -18.60 6.74 -19.51
CA TYR A 36 -17.51 7.04 -18.58
C TYR A 36 -17.44 8.54 -18.29
N PRO A 37 -18.16 9.02 -17.27
CA PRO A 37 -17.99 10.38 -16.79
C PRO A 37 -16.55 10.59 -16.29
N ASP A 38 -16.13 11.86 -16.17
CA ASP A 38 -14.73 12.22 -15.90
C ASP A 38 -14.11 11.58 -14.64
N HIS A 39 -14.92 11.26 -13.64
CA HIS A 39 -14.48 10.60 -12.40
C HIS A 39 -14.33 9.08 -12.53
N ALA A 40 -14.90 8.48 -13.59
CA ALA A 40 -14.90 7.06 -13.90
C ALA A 40 -14.21 6.74 -15.24
N ASN A 41 -13.44 7.69 -15.78
CA ASN A 41 -12.65 7.46 -16.99
C ASN A 41 -11.59 6.36 -16.73
N PRO A 42 -11.61 5.24 -17.48
CA PRO A 42 -10.70 4.11 -17.25
C PRO A 42 -9.23 4.50 -17.25
N MET A 43 -8.82 5.44 -18.10
CA MET A 43 -7.43 5.87 -18.19
C MET A 43 -6.99 6.64 -16.94
N LYS A 44 -7.84 7.56 -16.45
CA LYS A 44 -7.60 8.28 -15.20
C LYS A 44 -7.63 7.34 -13.99
N LEU A 45 -8.48 6.31 -14.02
CA LEU A 45 -8.54 5.31 -12.95
C LEU A 45 -7.26 4.48 -12.90
N VAL A 46 -6.73 4.04 -14.04
CA VAL A 46 -5.44 3.33 -14.11
C VAL A 46 -4.29 4.20 -13.61
N GLU A 47 -4.26 5.48 -13.98
CA GLU A 47 -3.25 6.42 -13.47
C GLU A 47 -3.31 6.56 -11.95
N ARG A 48 -4.52 6.71 -11.39
CA ARG A 48 -4.72 6.78 -9.93
C ARG A 48 -4.34 5.47 -9.25
N LEU A 49 -4.68 4.32 -9.83
CA LEU A 49 -4.35 3.01 -9.30
C LEU A 49 -2.83 2.84 -9.22
N LYS A 50 -2.10 3.16 -10.29
CA LYS A 50 -0.63 3.12 -10.32
C LYS A 50 -0.02 4.03 -9.25
N LYS A 51 -0.55 5.24 -9.10
CA LYS A 51 -0.11 6.16 -8.06
C LYS A 51 -0.33 5.58 -6.66
N ILE A 52 -1.49 4.98 -6.39
CA ILE A 52 -1.79 4.34 -5.11
C ILE A 52 -0.86 3.14 -4.87
N GLU A 53 -0.56 2.34 -5.89
CA GLU A 53 0.37 1.21 -5.81
C GLU A 53 1.79 1.66 -5.44
N GLU A 54 2.28 2.73 -6.07
CA GLU A 54 3.57 3.36 -5.76
C GLU A 54 3.59 3.91 -4.32
N GLU A 55 2.57 4.69 -3.94
CA GLU A 55 2.45 5.26 -2.59
C GLU A 55 2.33 4.18 -1.51
N MET A 56 1.61 3.08 -1.78
CA MET A 56 1.46 1.95 -0.87
C MET A 56 2.77 1.19 -0.69
N SER A 57 3.55 1.04 -1.77
CA SER A 57 4.88 0.44 -1.71
C SER A 57 5.84 1.29 -0.88
N SER A 58 5.86 2.61 -1.10
CA SER A 58 6.65 3.55 -0.31
C SER A 58 6.25 3.51 1.18
N LEU A 59 4.95 3.55 1.47
CA LEU A 59 4.44 3.49 2.83
C LEU A 59 4.80 2.17 3.54
N LYS A 60 4.79 1.05 2.82
CA LYS A 60 5.21 -0.26 3.34
C LYS A 60 6.67 -0.23 3.77
N ASP A 61 7.55 0.36 2.96
CA ASP A 61 8.97 0.48 3.28
C ASP A 61 9.22 1.44 4.46
N GLU A 62 8.54 2.58 4.51
CA GLU A 62 8.59 3.49 5.66
C GLU A 62 8.13 2.81 6.97
N CYS A 63 7.06 2.00 6.91
CA CYS A 63 6.60 1.23 8.06
C CYS A 63 7.65 0.19 8.52
N ARG A 64 8.33 -0.47 7.58
CA ARG A 64 9.40 -1.44 7.90
C ARG A 64 10.58 -0.76 8.57
N GLU A 65 11.00 0.40 8.07
CA GLU A 65 12.06 1.20 8.69
C GLU A 65 11.68 1.65 10.10
N LEU A 66 10.45 2.13 10.29
CA LEU A 66 9.94 2.53 11.60
C LEU A 66 9.93 1.37 12.60
N LEU A 67 9.49 0.18 12.17
CA LEU A 67 9.52 -1.03 13.00
C LEU A 67 10.95 -1.44 13.38
N ALA A 68 11.89 -1.36 12.43
CA ALA A 68 13.31 -1.63 12.69
C ALA A 68 13.91 -0.61 13.69
N ALA A 69 13.59 0.66 13.53
CA ALA A 69 14.02 1.71 14.45
C ALA A 69 13.45 1.49 15.87
N LYS A 70 12.17 1.10 15.97
CA LYS A 70 11.54 0.76 17.25
C LYS A 70 12.20 -0.44 17.92
N GLN A 71 12.49 -1.51 17.16
CA GLN A 71 13.23 -2.67 17.69
C GLN A 71 14.60 -2.26 18.23
N ASN A 72 15.35 -1.43 17.49
CA ASN A 72 16.65 -0.95 17.94
C ASN A 72 16.56 -0.14 19.24
N LEU A 73 15.52 0.70 19.38
CA LEU A 73 15.29 1.44 20.61
C LEU A 73 14.99 0.52 21.79
N ILE A 74 14.17 -0.51 21.58
CA ILE A 74 13.85 -1.53 22.59
C ILE A 74 15.11 -2.27 23.04
N ASP A 75 15.96 -2.68 22.09
CA ASP A 75 17.20 -3.41 22.40
C ASP A 75 18.18 -2.54 23.20
N LYS A 76 18.31 -1.26 22.84
CA LYS A 76 19.10 -0.28 23.58
C LYS A 76 18.55 -0.04 24.99
N ALA A 77 17.24 0.16 25.12
CA ALA A 77 16.58 0.36 26.41
C ALA A 77 16.78 -0.86 27.33
N ARG A 78 16.61 -2.09 26.81
CA ARG A 78 16.90 -3.33 27.54
C ARG A 78 18.35 -3.41 28.01
N THR A 79 19.29 -3.15 27.11
CA THR A 79 20.73 -3.20 27.43
C THR A 79 21.08 -2.23 28.55
N VAL A 80 20.58 -0.99 28.48
CA VAL A 80 20.81 0.04 29.50
C VAL A 80 20.13 -0.32 30.82
N LEU A 81 18.87 -0.73 30.80
CA LEU A 81 18.12 -1.09 32.02
C LEU A 81 18.75 -2.27 32.76
N VAL A 82 19.07 -3.36 32.05
CA VAL A 82 19.72 -4.54 32.64
C VAL A 82 21.12 -4.19 33.15
N GLY A 83 21.88 -3.39 32.41
CA GLY A 83 23.20 -2.92 32.83
C GLY A 83 23.14 -2.08 34.11
N ASN A 84 22.24 -1.10 34.16
CA ASN A 84 22.03 -0.24 35.31
C ASN A 84 21.60 -1.05 36.54
N ARG A 85 20.62 -1.96 36.37
CA ARG A 85 20.13 -2.82 37.44
C ARG A 85 21.24 -3.72 38.01
N THR A 86 22.07 -4.29 37.14
CA THR A 86 23.23 -5.10 37.55
C THR A 86 24.23 -4.26 38.36
N MET A 87 24.51 -3.03 37.93
CA MET A 87 25.40 -2.13 38.66
C MET A 87 24.83 -1.73 40.03
N LEU A 88 23.53 -1.47 40.09
CA LEU A 88 22.81 -1.15 41.34
C LEU A 88 22.87 -2.30 42.34
N HIS A 89 22.57 -3.54 41.90
CA HIS A 89 22.68 -4.72 42.74
C HIS A 89 24.11 -4.95 43.27
N ARG A 90 25.13 -4.72 42.43
CA ARG A 90 26.54 -4.80 42.87
C ARG A 90 26.87 -3.75 43.91
N LEU A 91 26.39 -2.51 43.72
CA LEU A 91 26.61 -1.42 44.67
C LEU A 91 25.95 -1.71 46.02
N GLN A 92 24.68 -2.12 46.02
CA GLN A 92 23.94 -2.52 47.24
C GLN A 92 24.65 -3.64 47.99
N SER A 93 25.10 -4.68 47.27
CA SER A 93 25.87 -5.79 47.84
C SER A 93 27.17 -5.32 48.49
N SER A 94 27.83 -4.30 47.91
CA SER A 94 29.11 -3.78 48.41
C SER A 94 28.97 -2.84 49.62
N THR A 95 27.83 -2.16 49.77
CA THR A 95 27.58 -1.20 50.86
C THR A 95 26.86 -1.83 52.06
N GLY A 96 26.51 -3.12 51.98
CA GLY A 96 25.79 -3.82 53.05
C GLY A 96 24.35 -3.32 53.25
N VAL A 97 23.84 -2.52 52.31
CA VAL A 97 22.44 -2.13 52.26
C VAL A 97 21.66 -3.37 51.82
N PRO A 98 20.56 -3.75 52.52
CA PRO A 98 19.70 -4.82 52.05
C PRO A 98 19.36 -4.58 50.57
N LEU A 99 19.34 -5.64 49.77
CA LEU A 99 18.67 -5.60 48.48
C LEU A 99 17.24 -5.18 48.79
N THR A 100 16.93 -3.89 48.68
CA THR A 100 15.58 -3.39 48.84
C THR A 100 14.84 -3.93 47.64
N GLY A 101 14.32 -5.15 47.78
CA GLY A 101 13.20 -5.63 46.99
C GLY A 101 12.00 -4.81 47.39
N ASP A 102 12.02 -3.52 47.05
CA ASP A 102 10.78 -2.78 46.91
C ASP A 102 10.09 -3.48 45.76
N ALA A 103 8.97 -4.15 46.05
CA ALA A 103 8.14 -4.82 45.06
C ALA A 103 7.91 -3.94 43.83
N ASP A 104 7.88 -2.61 44.02
CA ASP A 104 7.75 -1.59 42.97
C ASP A 104 8.86 -1.62 41.89
N ASP A 105 10.13 -1.94 42.22
CA ASP A 105 11.23 -1.94 41.23
C ASP A 105 11.24 -3.21 40.37
N ASP A 106 10.77 -4.33 40.94
CA ASP A 106 10.50 -5.56 40.20
C ASP A 106 9.23 -5.43 39.35
N ASP A 107 8.16 -4.85 39.90
CA ASP A 107 6.89 -4.62 39.19
C ASP A 107 7.06 -3.73 37.96
N ALA A 108 7.85 -2.65 38.06
CA ALA A 108 8.10 -1.75 36.93
C ALA A 108 8.92 -2.43 35.81
N TYR A 109 9.90 -3.27 36.17
CA TYR A 109 10.72 -4.00 35.21
C TYR A 109 9.94 -5.16 34.55
N GLU A 110 9.09 -5.86 35.31
CA GLU A 110 8.17 -6.86 34.78
C GLU A 110 7.15 -6.25 33.83
N SER A 111 6.54 -5.12 34.21
CA SER A 111 5.61 -4.36 33.37
C SER A 111 6.26 -3.92 32.05
N PHE A 112 7.49 -3.40 32.10
CA PHE A 112 8.25 -3.08 30.88
C PHE A 112 8.43 -4.31 29.97
N ASN A 113 8.83 -5.45 30.53
CA ASN A 113 9.02 -6.67 29.74
C ASN A 113 7.70 -7.20 29.16
N GLN A 114 6.61 -7.09 29.90
CA GLN A 114 5.28 -7.46 29.42
C GLN A 114 4.90 -6.62 28.18
N VAL A 115 5.04 -5.30 28.25
CA VAL A 115 4.74 -4.39 27.12
C VAL A 115 5.61 -4.72 25.88
N ILE A 116 6.89 -5.02 26.08
CA ILE A 116 7.77 -5.41 24.96
C ILE A 116 7.35 -6.75 24.34
N ASN A 117 7.00 -7.72 25.17
CA ASN A 117 6.58 -9.04 24.70
C ASN A 117 5.24 -8.97 23.95
N GLU A 118 4.29 -8.18 24.46
CA GLU A 118 3.02 -7.92 23.77
C GLU A 118 3.25 -7.29 22.40
N TRP A 119 4.10 -6.28 22.32
CA TRP A 119 4.45 -5.65 21.05
C TRP A 119 5.13 -6.63 20.08
N ALA A 120 6.03 -7.50 20.56
CA ALA A 120 6.69 -8.50 19.74
C ALA A 120 5.69 -9.52 19.15
N VAL A 121 4.67 -9.90 19.92
CA VAL A 121 3.57 -10.75 19.45
C VAL A 121 2.77 -10.06 18.36
N GLN A 122 2.38 -8.79 18.57
CA GLN A 122 1.61 -8.02 17.57
C GLN A 122 2.35 -7.83 16.24
N VAL A 123 3.67 -7.63 16.29
CA VAL A 123 4.50 -7.53 15.07
C VAL A 123 4.60 -8.88 14.36
N LYS A 124 4.67 -9.98 15.10
CA LYS A 124 4.78 -11.32 14.53
C LYS A 124 3.46 -11.80 13.92
N SER A 125 2.33 -11.59 14.59
CA SER A 125 1.01 -12.00 14.09
C SER A 125 0.66 -11.31 12.77
N ARG A 126 1.00 -10.02 12.62
CA ARG A 126 0.79 -9.29 11.36
C ARG A 126 1.64 -9.78 10.20
N LYS A 127 2.79 -10.40 10.46
CA LYS A 127 3.67 -10.93 9.42
C LYS A 127 3.13 -12.23 8.82
N GLU A 128 2.31 -12.97 9.59
CA GLU A 128 1.67 -14.22 9.16
C GLU A 128 0.41 -13.95 8.31
N ASP A 129 -0.26 -12.80 8.49
CA ASP A 129 -1.42 -12.38 7.68
C ASP A 129 -1.05 -11.82 6.27
N GLU A 130 0.24 -11.62 5.96
CA GLU A 130 0.71 -11.12 4.65
C GLU A 130 0.82 -12.23 3.58
N GLU A 131 0.41 -13.47 3.84
CA GLU A 131 0.18 -14.47 2.78
C GLU A 131 -1.02 -14.03 1.91
N GLU A 132 -0.73 -13.35 0.81
CA GLU A 132 -1.65 -12.77 -0.18
C GLU A 132 -2.87 -13.66 -0.51
N PRO A 133 -4.11 -13.21 -0.25
CA PRO A 133 -5.25 -13.69 -1.01
C PRO A 133 -5.15 -13.09 -2.41
N GLY A 134 -5.10 -13.97 -3.42
CA GLY A 134 -4.63 -13.68 -4.77
C GLY A 134 -5.20 -12.44 -5.44
N SER A 135 -4.32 -11.72 -6.15
CA SER A 135 -4.62 -10.53 -6.95
C SER A 135 -5.63 -10.74 -8.11
N ASP A 136 -6.11 -11.96 -8.30
CA ASP A 136 -7.03 -12.34 -9.38
C ASP A 136 -8.49 -11.97 -9.13
N ASP A 137 -8.86 -11.62 -7.89
CA ASP A 137 -10.27 -11.45 -7.50
C ASP A 137 -10.84 -10.05 -7.81
N ILE A 138 -10.01 -9.00 -7.77
CA ILE A 138 -10.47 -7.60 -7.94
C ILE A 138 -10.96 -7.34 -9.37
N ASN A 139 -10.21 -7.81 -10.37
CA ASN A 139 -10.62 -7.66 -11.76
C ASN A 139 -11.89 -8.47 -12.04
N GLN A 140 -12.00 -9.71 -11.53
CA GLN A 140 -13.22 -10.52 -11.70
C GLN A 140 -14.44 -9.89 -11.02
N MET A 141 -14.29 -9.30 -9.83
CA MET A 141 -15.35 -8.56 -9.14
C MET A 141 -15.82 -7.35 -9.94
N LEU A 142 -14.90 -6.55 -10.48
CA LEU A 142 -15.23 -5.36 -11.28
C LEU A 142 -15.97 -5.73 -12.58
N PHE A 143 -15.52 -6.77 -13.27
CA PHE A 143 -16.19 -7.24 -14.49
C PHE A 143 -17.56 -7.88 -14.19
N SER A 144 -17.72 -8.58 -13.07
CA SER A 144 -19.00 -9.19 -12.69
C SER A 144 -20.06 -8.16 -12.31
N ALA A 145 -19.69 -7.07 -11.64
CA ALA A 145 -20.63 -6.02 -11.21
C ALA A 145 -21.22 -5.23 -12.39
N ILE A 146 -20.45 -5.03 -13.46
CA ILE A 146 -20.88 -4.30 -14.66
C ILE A 146 -21.84 -5.15 -15.52
N VAL A 147 -21.71 -6.48 -15.50
CA VAL A 147 -22.56 -7.38 -16.29
C VAL A 147 -23.94 -7.59 -15.64
N GLN A 148 -24.07 -7.47 -14.32
CA GLN A 148 -25.34 -7.66 -13.61
C GLN A 148 -26.30 -6.46 -13.71
N SER A 149 -25.85 -5.30 -14.21
CA SER A 149 -26.63 -4.06 -14.28
C SER A 149 -27.28 -3.78 -15.64
N ASN A 150 -27.35 -4.78 -16.53
CA ASN A 150 -28.12 -4.74 -17.80
C ASN A 150 -29.29 -5.72 -17.80
#